data_AF-A0A1I5P3C2-F1
#
_entry.id   AF-A0A1I5P3C2-F1
#
_cell.length_a   1.000
_cell.length_b   1.000
_cell.length_c   1.000
_cell.angle_alpha   90.00
_cell.angle_beta   90.00
_cell.angle_gamma   90.00
#
_symmetry.space_group_name_H-M   'P 1'
#
loop_
_entity.id
_entity.type
_entity.pdbx_description
1 polymer ?
#
loop_
_entity_poly.entity_id
_entity_poly.type
_entity_poly.pdbx_seq_one_letter_code
_entity_poly.pdbx_strand_id
1 'polypeptide(L)'
;MQTIPPHWISTCGHMLGRWLATSMVSLMLMMQSAQAQPLTVDPETIVPLPPRFEMEPPAADVPPEIARFQGAWIGTWQDDRHILVVERVRADGHADLVFARSDSAFNGMNREWWRDQATVVDGVLTMTGFRIFRYAFDGPDRLYMTATLKNGVVTSGALVRADPVRLAAGDRPNEWLWPGERVRIPHLTVRTPDGTRPTADQFPASLDR
;
A
#
# COMPACT_ATOMS: atom_id res chain seq x y z
N MET A 1 80.16 26.97 -49.68
CA MET A 1 78.92 27.78 -49.74
C MET A 1 77.97 27.08 -50.69
N GLN A 2 77.01 26.32 -50.14
CA GLN A 2 76.03 25.55 -50.91
C GLN A 2 74.71 26.32 -50.97
N THR A 3 74.19 26.47 -52.18
CA THR A 3 72.93 27.11 -52.53
C THR A 3 71.79 26.09 -52.48
N ILE A 4 70.72 26.41 -51.77
CA ILE A 4 69.47 25.63 -51.66
C ILE A 4 68.38 26.32 -52.48
N PRO A 5 67.63 25.56 -53.30
CA PRO A 5 66.15 25.65 -53.31
C PRO A 5 65.52 24.23 -53.46
N PRO A 6 64.18 24.03 -53.55
CA PRO A 6 63.04 24.95 -53.51
C PRO A 6 61.87 24.58 -52.55
N HIS A 7 61.02 25.59 -52.29
CA HIS A 7 59.63 25.70 -51.78
C HIS A 7 58.54 24.60 -52.01
N TRP A 8 57.41 24.79 -51.26
CA TRP A 8 56.03 24.20 -51.26
C TRP A 8 55.76 23.12 -50.18
N ILE A 9 55.05 23.40 -49.06
CA ILE A 9 53.61 23.62 -48.80
C ILE A 9 52.76 22.33 -48.69
N SER A 10 52.13 22.17 -47.52
CA SER A 10 50.90 21.43 -47.17
C SER A 10 50.78 19.93 -47.44
N THR A 11 50.62 19.16 -46.36
CA THR A 11 49.33 18.50 -46.06
C THR A 11 49.32 17.96 -44.62
N CYS A 12 48.71 18.72 -43.72
CA CYS A 12 48.26 18.24 -42.42
C CYS A 12 46.73 18.31 -42.47
N GLY A 13 46.03 17.17 -42.47
CA GLY A 13 44.57 17.19 -42.43
C GLY A 13 43.85 16.01 -43.04
N HIS A 14 44.09 14.78 -42.56
CA HIS A 14 43.18 13.67 -42.82
C HIS A 14 43.21 12.63 -41.69
N MET A 15 43.04 13.03 -40.42
CA MET A 15 42.80 12.06 -39.33
C MET A 15 41.78 12.50 -38.28
N LEU A 16 40.88 13.44 -38.60
CA LEU A 16 39.88 13.91 -37.63
C LEU A 16 38.42 13.86 -38.12
N GLY A 17 38.12 13.06 -39.15
CA GLY A 17 36.80 13.03 -39.79
C GLY A 17 36.03 11.70 -39.77
N ARG A 18 36.59 10.62 -39.18
CA ARG A 18 35.96 9.28 -39.17
C ARG A 18 35.58 8.76 -37.78
N TRP A 19 35.73 9.58 -36.74
CA TRP A 19 35.43 9.21 -35.35
C TRP A 19 34.20 9.90 -34.76
N LEU A 20 33.42 10.65 -35.55
CA LEU A 20 32.20 11.32 -35.07
C LEU A 20 30.90 10.63 -35.49
N ALA A 21 30.90 9.78 -36.53
CA ALA A 21 29.70 9.09 -36.98
C ALA A 21 29.34 7.85 -36.13
N THR A 22 30.32 7.25 -35.45
CA THR A 22 30.11 6.05 -34.61
C THR A 22 29.59 6.39 -33.20
N SER A 23 29.82 7.60 -32.69
CA SER A 23 29.42 7.97 -31.33
C SER A 23 27.92 8.30 -31.19
N MET A 24 27.24 8.70 -32.27
CA MET A 24 25.82 9.05 -32.20
C MET A 24 24.90 7.83 -32.16
N VAL A 25 25.33 6.68 -32.71
CA VAL A 25 24.57 5.43 -32.68
C VAL A 25 24.60 4.79 -31.28
N SER A 26 25.72 4.92 -30.56
CA SER A 26 25.85 4.38 -29.19
C SER A 26 24.99 5.12 -28.17
N LEU A 27 24.74 6.42 -28.35
CA LEU A 27 23.87 7.17 -27.43
C LEU A 27 22.37 6.87 -27.68
N MET A 28 21.97 6.57 -28.92
CA MET A 28 20.61 6.12 -29.22
C MET A 28 20.32 4.68 -28.76
N LEU A 29 21.34 3.82 -28.67
CA LEU A 29 21.19 2.47 -28.11
C LEU A 29 21.12 2.44 -26.58
N MET A 30 21.59 3.49 -25.88
CA MET A 30 21.41 3.67 -24.42
C MET A 30 20.05 4.25 -24.05
N MET A 31 19.28 4.75 -25.04
CA MET A 31 17.85 5.07 -24.92
C MET A 31 16.97 3.88 -25.32
N GLN A 32 17.53 2.66 -25.36
CA GLN A 32 16.74 1.44 -25.34
C GLN A 32 16.03 1.35 -24.00
N SER A 33 14.84 1.95 -24.00
CA SER A 33 13.69 1.54 -23.23
C SER A 33 14.03 1.13 -21.79
N ALA A 34 13.87 2.07 -20.87
CA ALA A 34 13.14 1.73 -19.65
C ALA A 34 11.77 1.20 -20.13
N GLN A 35 11.73 -0.08 -20.54
CA GLN A 35 10.50 -0.82 -20.69
C GLN A 35 9.85 -0.66 -19.32
N ALA A 36 8.80 0.16 -19.24
CA ALA A 36 7.92 0.12 -18.08
C ALA A 36 7.58 -1.35 -17.92
N GLN A 37 8.05 -1.96 -16.83
CA GLN A 37 7.76 -3.36 -16.58
C GLN A 37 6.24 -3.52 -16.71
N PRO A 38 5.76 -4.57 -17.41
CA PRO A 38 4.34 -4.86 -17.42
C PRO A 38 3.83 -4.76 -15.98
N LEU A 39 2.80 -3.92 -15.77
CA LEU A 39 2.18 -3.69 -14.46
C LEU A 39 1.45 -4.98 -14.09
N THR A 40 2.21 -6.03 -13.77
CA THR A 40 1.67 -7.39 -13.75
C THR A 40 0.81 -7.60 -12.50
N VAL A 41 0.99 -6.74 -11.49
CA VAL A 41 0.16 -6.67 -10.29
C VAL A 41 0.13 -5.21 -9.82
N ASP A 42 -1.06 -4.65 -9.62
CA ASP A 42 -1.21 -3.31 -9.03
C ASP A 42 -0.63 -3.33 -7.61
N PRO A 43 0.35 -2.47 -7.27
CA PRO A 43 1.02 -2.50 -5.98
C PRO A 43 0.08 -2.35 -4.77
N GLU A 44 -1.01 -1.59 -4.92
CA GLU A 44 -2.04 -1.42 -3.88
C GLU A 44 -2.84 -2.72 -3.65
N THR A 45 -2.64 -3.73 -4.52
CA THR A 45 -3.26 -5.05 -4.39
C THR A 45 -2.48 -6.03 -3.52
N ILE A 46 -1.21 -5.72 -3.23
CA ILE A 46 -0.31 -6.63 -2.55
C ILE A 46 -0.20 -6.25 -1.08
N VAL A 47 -0.63 -7.16 -0.20
CA VAL A 47 -0.36 -7.09 1.24
C VAL A 47 0.71 -8.11 1.59
N PRO A 48 1.93 -7.68 1.99
CA PRO A 48 3.01 -8.59 2.33
C PRO A 48 2.70 -9.27 3.67
N LEU A 49 3.07 -10.55 3.80
CA LEU A 49 2.93 -11.29 5.06
C LEU A 49 4.25 -11.99 5.37
N PRO A 50 4.52 -12.32 6.64
CA PRO A 50 5.61 -13.21 6.98
C PRO A 50 5.39 -14.59 6.32
N PRO A 51 6.46 -15.37 6.11
CA PRO A 51 6.37 -16.69 5.50
C PRO A 51 5.61 -17.72 6.36
N ARG A 52 5.40 -17.42 7.65
CA ARG A 52 4.72 -18.32 8.59
C ARG A 52 4.00 -17.52 9.69
N PHE A 53 2.88 -18.06 10.14
CA PHE A 53 2.16 -17.65 11.34
C PHE A 53 2.26 -18.70 12.44
N GLU A 54 2.37 -18.25 13.68
CA GLU A 54 2.36 -19.10 14.87
C GLU A 54 0.91 -19.32 15.37
N MET A 55 0.15 -20.15 14.65
CA MET A 55 -1.26 -20.43 14.97
C MET A 55 -1.41 -21.66 15.87
N GLU A 56 -1.25 -21.49 17.18
CA GLU A 56 -1.54 -22.53 18.18
C GLU A 56 -2.96 -22.35 18.73
N PRO A 57 -3.82 -23.38 18.78
CA PRO A 57 -5.17 -23.23 19.35
C PRO A 57 -5.15 -22.54 20.73
N PRO A 58 -6.12 -21.66 21.04
CA PRO A 58 -6.16 -21.02 22.35
C PRO A 58 -6.21 -22.08 23.44
N ALA A 59 -5.50 -21.83 24.55
CA ALA A 59 -5.56 -22.71 25.70
C ALA A 59 -6.99 -22.76 26.27
N ALA A 60 -7.35 -23.88 26.91
CA ALA A 60 -8.72 -24.14 27.36
C ALA A 60 -9.22 -23.15 28.44
N ASP A 61 -8.31 -22.46 29.11
CA ASP A 61 -8.58 -21.42 30.10
C ASP A 61 -8.79 -20.02 29.49
N VAL A 62 -8.56 -19.85 28.18
CA VAL A 62 -8.85 -18.60 27.49
C VAL A 62 -10.37 -18.45 27.30
N PRO A 63 -10.97 -17.36 27.79
CA PRO A 63 -12.41 -17.14 27.62
C PRO A 63 -12.83 -17.09 26.14
N PRO A 64 -13.97 -17.70 25.75
CA PRO A 64 -14.41 -17.76 24.34
C PRO A 64 -14.49 -16.40 23.64
N GLU A 65 -14.86 -15.34 24.37
CA GLU A 65 -14.96 -13.97 23.90
C GLU A 65 -13.61 -13.35 23.52
N ILE A 66 -12.52 -13.82 24.12
CA ILE A 66 -11.14 -13.46 23.79
C ILE A 66 -10.61 -14.41 22.71
N ALA A 67 -10.81 -15.72 22.90
CA ALA A 67 -10.39 -16.79 22.01
C ALA A 67 -10.80 -16.53 20.55
N ARG A 68 -12.02 -16.02 20.34
CA ARG A 68 -12.56 -15.78 19.01
C ARG A 68 -11.80 -14.75 18.16
N PHE A 69 -11.00 -13.87 18.76
CA PHE A 69 -10.14 -12.95 18.03
C PHE A 69 -9.02 -13.67 17.28
N GLN A 70 -8.59 -14.84 17.78
CA GLN A 70 -7.54 -15.62 17.13
C GLN A 70 -7.95 -16.03 15.71
N GLY A 71 -7.01 -15.91 14.79
CA GLY A 71 -7.23 -16.18 13.36
C GLY A 71 -6.71 -15.07 12.46
N ALA A 72 -6.94 -15.24 11.16
CA ALA A 72 -6.65 -14.22 10.17
C ALA A 72 -7.90 -13.44 9.78
N TRP A 73 -7.71 -12.16 9.53
CA TRP A 73 -8.74 -11.19 9.21
C TRP A 73 -8.26 -10.35 8.03
N ILE A 74 -9.05 -10.31 6.97
CA ILE A 74 -8.74 -9.57 5.73
C ILE A 74 -9.81 -8.52 5.48
N GLY A 75 -9.41 -7.36 4.98
CA GLY A 75 -10.37 -6.35 4.59
C GLY A 75 -9.70 -5.04 4.24
N THR A 76 -10.43 -3.95 4.32
CA THR A 76 -9.92 -2.64 3.97
C THR A 76 -10.05 -1.67 5.13
N TRP A 77 -9.10 -0.77 5.19
CA TRP A 77 -9.06 0.36 6.09
C TRP A 77 -8.96 1.61 5.24
N GLN A 78 -10.03 2.43 5.23
CA GLN A 78 -10.25 3.42 4.17
C GLN A 78 -10.16 2.77 2.77
N ASP A 79 -9.24 3.27 1.93
CA ASP A 79 -8.96 2.78 0.58
C ASP A 79 -7.83 1.71 0.55
N ASP A 80 -7.23 1.38 1.69
CA ASP A 80 -6.04 0.52 1.77
C ASP A 80 -6.41 -0.91 2.16
N ARG A 81 -5.71 -1.91 1.59
CA ARG A 81 -5.89 -3.31 1.94
C ARG A 81 -5.13 -3.62 3.22
N HIS A 82 -5.78 -4.36 4.11
CA HIS A 82 -5.31 -4.62 5.46
C HIS A 82 -5.51 -6.09 5.83
N ILE A 83 -4.48 -6.69 6.42
CA ILE A 83 -4.56 -8.02 7.01
C ILE A 83 -4.12 -7.92 8.47
N LEU A 84 -4.96 -8.44 9.36
CA LEU A 84 -4.63 -8.68 10.75
C LEU A 84 -4.59 -10.19 10.99
N VAL A 85 -3.46 -10.71 11.46
CA VAL A 85 -3.40 -12.09 11.95
C VAL A 85 -3.18 -12.03 13.45
N VAL A 86 -4.13 -12.56 14.22
CA VAL A 86 -3.97 -12.74 15.66
C VAL A 86 -3.40 -14.14 15.85
N GLU A 87 -2.09 -14.21 16.12
CA GLU A 87 -1.33 -15.45 16.22
C GLU A 87 -1.67 -16.17 17.54
N ARG A 88 -1.73 -15.43 18.64
CA ARG A 88 -1.99 -15.97 19.99
C ARG A 88 -2.85 -15.02 20.81
N VAL A 89 -3.69 -15.59 21.66
CA VAL A 89 -4.44 -14.87 22.71
C VAL A 89 -4.24 -15.59 24.04
N ARG A 90 -4.11 -14.81 25.12
CA ARG A 90 -3.89 -15.30 26.49
C ARG A 90 -5.12 -15.01 27.34
N ALA A 91 -5.29 -15.75 28.45
CA ALA A 91 -6.44 -15.62 29.33
C ALA A 91 -6.54 -14.24 30.01
N ASP A 92 -5.42 -13.52 30.12
CA ASP A 92 -5.34 -12.14 30.62
C ASP A 92 -5.72 -11.07 29.57
N GLY A 93 -6.10 -11.49 28.36
CA GLY A 93 -6.45 -10.61 27.25
C GLY A 93 -5.27 -10.12 26.42
N HIS A 94 -4.02 -10.47 26.75
CA HIS A 94 -2.89 -10.14 25.88
C HIS A 94 -2.90 -10.97 24.60
N ALA A 95 -2.63 -10.32 23.48
CA ALA A 95 -2.60 -10.95 22.15
C ALA A 95 -1.29 -10.62 21.42
N ASP A 96 -0.75 -11.62 20.73
CA ASP A 96 0.36 -11.46 19.78
C ASP A 96 -0.22 -11.45 18.37
N LEU A 97 0.18 -10.48 17.54
CA LEU A 97 -0.40 -10.29 16.21
C LEU A 97 0.64 -9.97 15.15
N VAL A 98 0.27 -10.22 13.90
CA VAL A 98 0.88 -9.67 12.69
C VAL A 98 -0.07 -8.62 12.12
N PHE A 99 0.43 -7.39 11.98
CA PHE A 99 -0.24 -6.32 11.25
C PHE A 99 0.39 -6.22 9.88
N ALA A 100 -0.42 -6.16 8.82
CA ALA A 100 0.07 -6.00 7.46
C ALA A 100 -0.84 -5.10 6.62
N ARG A 101 -0.23 -4.25 5.80
CA ARG A 101 -0.95 -3.33 4.91
C ARG A 101 -0.36 -3.26 3.51
N SER A 102 -1.17 -2.88 2.53
CA SER A 102 -0.71 -2.57 1.18
C SER A 102 -0.01 -1.21 1.11
N ASP A 103 0.48 -0.90 -0.09
CA ASP A 103 0.81 0.47 -0.44
C ASP A 103 -0.46 1.34 -0.40
N SER A 104 -0.26 2.62 -0.11
CA SER A 104 -1.30 3.65 -0.17
C SER A 104 -0.74 4.90 -0.83
N ALA A 105 -1.11 5.17 -2.08
CA ALA A 105 -0.73 6.41 -2.74
C ALA A 105 -1.31 7.63 -2.02
N PHE A 106 -2.54 7.50 -1.49
CA PHE A 106 -3.24 8.58 -0.79
C PHE A 106 -2.57 8.92 0.54
N ASN A 107 -2.15 7.91 1.31
CA ASN A 107 -1.56 8.10 2.63
C ASN A 107 -0.02 8.16 2.63
N GLY A 108 0.62 8.04 1.45
CA GLY A 108 2.09 8.00 1.32
C GLY A 108 2.73 6.84 2.11
N MET A 109 2.02 5.71 2.22
CA MET A 109 2.47 4.56 2.99
C MET A 109 3.00 3.47 2.06
N ASN A 110 4.14 2.89 2.45
CA ASN A 110 4.62 1.66 1.82
C ASN A 110 3.94 0.45 2.45
N ARG A 111 3.80 -0.59 1.64
CA ARG A 111 3.44 -1.93 2.07
C ARG A 111 4.46 -2.42 3.09
N GLU A 112 3.98 -2.98 4.16
CA GLU A 112 4.82 -3.57 5.19
C GLU A 112 4.00 -4.51 6.05
N TRP A 113 4.71 -5.35 6.80
CA TRP A 113 4.15 -6.10 7.90
C TRP A 113 5.09 -6.03 9.09
N TRP A 114 4.54 -6.16 10.29
CA TRP A 114 5.31 -6.31 11.51
C TRP A 114 4.53 -7.13 12.52
N ARG A 115 5.24 -7.63 13.54
CA ARG A 115 4.61 -8.23 14.72
C ARG A 115 4.45 -7.19 15.81
N ASP A 116 3.32 -7.26 16.52
CA ASP A 116 2.99 -6.34 17.60
C ASP A 116 2.20 -7.06 18.69
N GLN A 117 1.89 -6.33 19.76
CA GLN A 117 1.06 -6.79 20.86
C GLN A 117 -0.21 -5.95 20.96
N ALA A 118 -1.28 -6.61 21.38
CA ALA A 118 -2.56 -5.97 21.68
C ALA A 118 -3.12 -6.47 23.01
N THR A 119 -4.13 -5.76 23.50
CA THR A 119 -4.94 -6.18 24.65
C THR A 119 -6.41 -6.25 24.26
N VAL A 120 -7.09 -7.30 24.71
CA VAL A 120 -8.53 -7.48 24.57
C VAL A 120 -9.18 -7.10 25.90
N VAL A 121 -9.97 -6.03 25.87
CA VAL A 121 -10.73 -5.54 27.02
C VAL A 121 -12.15 -5.25 26.55
N ASP A 122 -13.16 -5.69 27.30
CA ASP A 122 -14.58 -5.48 27.00
C ASP A 122 -14.97 -5.87 25.55
N GLY A 123 -14.38 -6.96 25.04
CA GLY A 123 -14.65 -7.44 23.69
C GLY A 123 -14.05 -6.61 22.56
N VAL A 124 -13.06 -5.75 22.86
CA VAL A 124 -12.33 -4.93 21.89
C VAL A 124 -10.85 -5.24 21.96
N LEU A 125 -10.28 -5.69 20.84
CA LEU A 125 -8.83 -5.84 20.68
C LEU A 125 -8.22 -4.47 20.35
N THR A 126 -7.28 -4.01 21.17
CA THR A 126 -6.64 -2.71 21.03
C THR A 126 -5.13 -2.87 20.86
N MET A 127 -4.60 -2.35 19.75
CA MET A 127 -3.17 -2.23 19.49
C MET A 127 -2.78 -0.76 19.66
N THR A 128 -1.73 -0.50 20.45
CA THR A 128 -1.23 0.86 20.71
C THR A 128 0.18 1.03 20.17
N GLY A 129 0.53 2.25 19.78
CA GLY A 129 1.82 2.54 19.15
C GLY A 129 1.78 3.92 18.49
N PHE A 130 2.24 4.00 17.24
CA PHE A 130 2.19 5.26 16.47
C PHE A 130 0.75 5.71 16.10
N ARG A 131 -0.21 4.77 16.15
CA ARG A 131 -1.65 4.92 16.02
C ARG A 131 -2.32 4.00 17.04
N ILE A 132 -3.56 4.29 17.40
CA ILE A 132 -4.37 3.38 18.21
C ILE A 132 -5.36 2.68 17.28
N PHE A 133 -5.22 1.37 17.14
CA PHE A 133 -6.17 0.55 16.39
C PHE A 133 -7.08 -0.19 17.36
N ARG A 134 -8.39 -0.17 17.10
CA ARG A 134 -9.39 -0.93 17.84
C ARG A 134 -10.18 -1.81 16.89
N TYR A 135 -10.35 -3.07 17.27
CA TYR A 135 -11.11 -4.05 16.53
C TYR A 135 -12.22 -4.59 17.42
N ALA A 136 -13.47 -4.40 16.99
CA ALA A 136 -14.64 -4.92 17.66
C ALA A 136 -15.40 -5.84 16.69
N PHE A 137 -16.06 -6.86 17.21
CA PHE A 137 -16.89 -7.71 16.37
C PHE A 137 -18.15 -6.98 15.93
N ASP A 138 -18.46 -7.11 14.63
CA ASP A 138 -19.69 -6.64 13.99
C ASP A 138 -20.38 -7.83 13.30
N GLY A 139 -20.67 -8.85 14.11
CA GLY A 139 -21.13 -10.18 13.66
C GLY A 139 -20.16 -11.31 14.04
N PRO A 140 -20.45 -12.55 13.64
CA PRO A 140 -19.63 -13.72 14.02
C PRO A 140 -18.25 -13.74 13.35
N ASP A 141 -18.16 -13.33 12.09
CA ASP A 141 -16.96 -13.42 11.26
C ASP A 141 -16.56 -12.08 10.63
N ARG A 142 -16.90 -10.98 11.32
CA ARG A 142 -16.59 -9.62 10.88
C ARG A 142 -16.05 -8.78 12.03
N LEU A 143 -14.96 -8.07 11.78
CA LEU A 143 -14.43 -7.05 12.65
C LEU A 143 -14.67 -5.67 12.05
N TYR A 144 -15.22 -4.76 12.83
CA TYR A 144 -15.14 -3.33 12.57
C TYR A 144 -13.86 -2.79 13.20
N MET A 145 -13.08 -2.06 12.38
CA MET A 145 -11.82 -1.45 12.79
C MET A 145 -11.99 0.06 12.89
N THR A 146 -11.39 0.65 13.93
CA THR A 146 -11.10 2.09 13.95
C THR A 146 -9.61 2.32 14.18
N ALA A 147 -9.06 3.35 13.54
CA ALA A 147 -7.71 3.82 13.78
C ALA A 147 -7.73 5.31 14.14
N THR A 148 -7.23 5.64 15.33
CA THR A 148 -7.04 7.03 15.78
C THR A 148 -5.63 7.50 15.41
N LEU A 149 -5.57 8.53 14.57
CA LEU A 149 -4.34 9.20 14.16
C LEU A 149 -3.85 10.16 15.26
N LYS A 150 -2.58 10.56 15.21
CA LYS A 150 -1.98 11.49 16.20
C LYS A 150 -2.70 12.85 16.26
N ASN A 151 -3.34 13.27 15.17
CA ASN A 151 -4.13 14.51 15.10
C ASN A 151 -5.58 14.33 15.61
N GLY A 152 -5.92 13.17 16.18
CA GLY A 152 -7.26 12.87 16.70
C GLY A 152 -8.27 12.41 15.64
N VAL A 153 -7.93 12.45 14.34
CA VAL A 153 -8.80 11.94 13.29
C VAL A 153 -9.00 10.43 13.48
N VAL A 154 -10.26 10.00 13.42
CA VAL A 154 -10.64 8.60 13.46
C VAL A 154 -11.01 8.15 12.06
N THR A 155 -10.41 7.06 11.65
CA THR A 155 -10.67 6.39 10.37
C THR A 155 -11.19 4.98 10.66
N SER A 156 -11.87 4.37 9.70
CA SER A 156 -12.49 3.06 9.92
C SER A 156 -12.25 2.08 8.78
N GLY A 157 -12.47 0.81 9.12
CA GLY A 157 -12.29 -0.32 8.23
C GLY A 157 -13.23 -1.46 8.61
N ALA A 158 -13.32 -2.46 7.74
CA ALA A 158 -14.01 -3.71 8.03
C ALA A 158 -13.14 -4.86 7.57
N LEU A 159 -13.07 -5.92 8.39
CA LEU A 159 -12.36 -7.14 8.08
C LEU A 159 -13.30 -8.34 8.26
N VAL A 160 -13.04 -9.40 7.50
CA VAL A 160 -13.70 -10.71 7.68
C VAL A 160 -12.69 -11.80 7.91
N ARG A 161 -13.18 -12.89 8.51
CA ARG A 161 -12.36 -14.06 8.78
C ARG A 161 -11.81 -14.66 7.47
N ALA A 162 -10.54 -15.03 7.51
CA ALA A 162 -9.84 -15.73 6.45
C ALA A 162 -9.10 -16.97 6.99
N ASP A 163 -8.72 -17.86 6.08
CA ASP A 163 -7.91 -19.03 6.43
C ASP A 163 -6.42 -18.64 6.54
N PRO A 164 -5.81 -18.70 7.74
CA PRO A 164 -4.41 -18.35 7.92
C PRO A 164 -3.45 -19.30 7.17
N VAL A 165 -3.82 -20.56 6.96
CA VAL A 165 -2.98 -21.53 6.23
C VAL A 165 -2.88 -21.14 4.76
N ARG A 166 -4.01 -20.76 4.14
CA ARG A 166 -4.04 -20.27 2.76
C ARG A 166 -3.25 -18.98 2.61
N LEU A 167 -3.42 -18.03 3.54
CA LEU A 167 -2.65 -16.78 3.52
C LEU A 167 -1.14 -17.03 3.63
N ALA A 168 -0.70 -17.96 4.49
CA ALA A 168 0.70 -18.34 4.63
C ALA A 168 1.24 -19.04 3.37
N ALA A 169 0.39 -19.78 2.65
CA ALA A 169 0.73 -20.40 1.36
C ALA A 169 0.82 -19.38 0.20
N GLY A 170 0.49 -18.11 0.44
CA GLY A 170 0.55 -17.04 -0.55
C GLY A 170 -0.79 -16.69 -1.20
N ASP A 171 -1.88 -17.38 -0.84
CA ASP A 171 -3.21 -17.03 -1.35
C ASP A 171 -3.58 -15.63 -0.89
N ARG A 172 -4.13 -14.83 -1.80
CA ARG A 172 -4.70 -13.53 -1.49
C ARG A 172 -6.10 -13.45 -2.08
N PRO A 173 -7.04 -12.78 -1.41
CA PRO A 173 -8.38 -12.61 -1.96
C PRO A 173 -8.30 -11.70 -3.19
N ASN A 174 -9.04 -12.09 -4.24
CA ASN A 174 -9.19 -11.26 -5.44
C ASN A 174 -10.09 -10.05 -5.16
N GLU A 175 -11.09 -10.24 -4.29
CA GLU A 175 -12.04 -9.21 -3.87
C GLU A 175 -11.82 -8.85 -2.40
N TRP A 176 -11.75 -7.55 -2.12
CA TRP A 176 -11.56 -7.01 -0.79
C TRP A 176 -12.84 -6.32 -0.34
N LEU A 177 -13.25 -6.58 0.91
CA LEU A 177 -14.44 -5.99 1.49
C LEU A 177 -14.18 -4.54 1.86
N TRP A 178 -14.97 -3.65 1.28
CA TRP A 178 -14.98 -2.23 1.59
C TRP A 178 -15.92 -1.93 2.76
N PRO A 179 -15.65 -0.93 3.61
CA PRO A 179 -16.54 -0.54 4.69
C PRO A 179 -17.65 0.31 4.08
N GLY A 180 -18.66 -0.36 3.49
CA GLY A 180 -19.82 0.28 2.85
C GLY A 180 -19.84 0.17 1.32
N GLU A 181 -20.89 0.74 0.72
CA GLU A 181 -21.01 0.91 -0.72
C GLU A 181 -19.92 1.89 -1.20
N ARG A 182 -19.12 1.52 -2.21
CA ARG A 182 -18.22 2.47 -2.86
C ARG A 182 -19.08 3.50 -3.58
N VAL A 183 -19.40 4.61 -2.93
CA VAL A 183 -19.90 5.80 -3.62
C VAL A 183 -18.72 6.35 -4.41
N ARG A 184 -18.52 5.84 -5.63
CA ARG A 184 -17.77 6.57 -6.64
C ARG A 184 -18.58 7.83 -6.90
N ILE A 185 -18.22 8.93 -6.25
CA ILE A 185 -18.52 10.24 -6.80
C ILE A 185 -17.55 10.35 -7.97
N PRO A 186 -17.96 10.13 -9.23
CA PRO A 186 -17.11 10.56 -10.32
C PRO A 186 -16.77 12.01 -10.01
N HIS A 187 -15.49 12.37 -10.04
CA HIS A 187 -15.12 13.76 -10.24
C HIS A 187 -15.66 14.14 -11.64
N LEU A 188 -16.97 14.36 -11.74
CA LEU A 188 -17.54 15.30 -12.67
C LEU A 188 -16.77 16.56 -12.33
N THR A 189 -15.81 16.86 -13.19
CA THR A 189 -15.29 18.21 -13.27
C THR A 189 -16.54 19.02 -13.58
N VAL A 190 -17.21 19.54 -12.56
CA VAL A 190 -18.28 20.53 -12.74
C VAL A 190 -17.53 21.74 -13.27
N ARG A 191 -17.36 21.76 -14.59
CA ARG A 191 -17.11 23.00 -15.30
C ARG A 191 -18.46 23.69 -15.27
N THR A 192 -18.49 24.87 -14.67
CA THR A 192 -19.48 25.87 -15.07
C THR A 192 -19.41 26.02 -16.61
N PRO A 193 -20.49 26.44 -17.30
CA PRO A 193 -20.49 26.60 -18.76
C PRO A 193 -19.33 27.43 -19.31
N ASP A 194 -18.67 28.24 -18.47
CA ASP A 194 -17.50 29.07 -18.76
C ASP A 194 -16.14 28.37 -18.57
N GLY A 195 -16.08 27.11 -18.12
CA GLY A 195 -14.85 26.33 -17.98
C GLY A 195 -14.00 26.62 -16.74
N THR A 196 -14.47 27.44 -15.80
CA THR A 196 -13.75 27.73 -14.55
C THR A 196 -13.99 26.67 -13.47
N ARG A 197 -13.07 26.55 -12.50
CA ARG A 197 -13.24 25.67 -11.33
C ARG A 197 -14.14 26.37 -10.31
N PRO A 198 -15.17 25.72 -9.75
CA PRO A 198 -15.99 26.33 -8.73
C PRO A 198 -15.16 26.54 -7.45
N THR A 199 -15.18 27.77 -6.93
CA THR A 199 -14.67 28.11 -5.60
C THR A 199 -15.66 27.63 -4.52
N ALA A 200 -15.14 27.30 -3.34
CA ALA A 200 -15.86 26.62 -2.25
C ALA A 200 -17.08 27.36 -1.68
N ASP A 201 -17.37 28.58 -2.14
CA ASP A 201 -18.47 29.44 -1.66
C ASP A 201 -19.83 29.17 -2.35
N GLN A 202 -19.92 28.18 -3.25
CA GLN A 202 -21.13 27.94 -4.05
C GLN A 202 -21.96 26.70 -3.66
N PHE A 203 -21.71 26.07 -2.51
CA PHE A 203 -22.63 25.03 -2.02
C PHE A 203 -23.81 25.67 -1.28
N PRO A 204 -25.07 25.54 -1.75
CA PRO A 204 -26.21 25.91 -0.94
C PRO A 204 -26.34 24.93 0.23
N ALA A 205 -26.38 25.48 1.44
CA ALA A 205 -26.71 24.74 2.65
C ALA A 205 -28.19 24.34 2.62
N SER A 206 -28.47 23.07 2.31
CA SER A 206 -29.75 22.44 2.68
C SER A 206 -29.67 20.92 2.51
N LEU A 207 -29.58 20.21 3.63
CA LEU A 207 -29.92 18.79 3.73
C LEU A 207 -30.98 18.72 4.82
N ASP A 208 -32.23 18.73 4.40
CA ASP A 208 -33.39 18.47 5.26
C ASP A 208 -34.40 17.67 4.44
N ARG A 209 -34.31 16.34 4.56
CA ARG A 209 -35.40 15.35 4.62
C ARG A 209 -34.86 13.93 4.65
#